data_AF-A0A2U3KJZ6-F1
#
_entry.id   AF-A0A2U3KJZ6-F1
#
_cell.length_a   1.000
_cell.length_b   1.000
_cell.length_c   1.000
_cell.angle_alpha   90.00
_cell.angle_beta   90.00
_cell.angle_gamma   90.00
#
_symmetry.space_group_name_H-M   'P 1'
#
loop_
_entity.id
_entity.type
_entity.pdbx_description
1 polymer ?
#
loop_
_entity_poly.entity_id
_entity_poly.type
_entity_poly.pdbx_seq_one_letter_code
_entity_poly.pdbx_strand_id
1 'polypeptide(L)' 'MVPNRVRREAGFKSGDRVEFKVTRGVVTILPKPPVTEDAGDTLTPADARKVRHGLKQIREGKTASWSQFKHELGL' A
#
# COMPACT_ATOMS: atom_id res chain seq x y z
N MET A 1 2.43 -26.08 -9.04
CA MET A 1 1.13 -25.46 -8.75
C MET A 1 0.66 -25.93 -7.38
N VAL A 2 0.37 -25.03 -6.44
CA VAL A 2 -0.15 -25.40 -5.09
C VAL A 2 -1.67 -25.56 -5.18
N PRO A 3 -2.28 -26.66 -4.69
CA PRO A 3 -3.72 -26.84 -4.72
C PRO A 3 -4.47 -25.71 -4.01
N ASN A 4 -5.60 -25.26 -4.57
CA ASN A 4 -6.38 -24.13 -4.04
C ASN A 4 -6.86 -24.35 -2.60
N ARG A 5 -7.16 -25.60 -2.22
CA ARG A 5 -7.58 -25.96 -0.86
C ARG A 5 -6.48 -25.66 0.15
N VAL A 6 -5.25 -26.10 -0.14
CA VAL A 6 -4.06 -25.90 0.70
C VAL A 6 -3.74 -24.41 0.85
N ARG A 7 -3.85 -23.64 -0.25
CA ARG A 7 -3.64 -22.18 -0.20
C ARG A 7 -4.65 -21.46 0.70
N ARG A 8 -5.94 -21.84 0.62
CA ARG A 8 -7.01 -21.24 1.45
C ARG A 8 -6.88 -21.63 2.92
N GLU A 9 -6.55 -22.89 3.20
CA GLU A 9 -6.34 -23.40 4.56
C GLU A 9 -5.13 -22.72 5.24
N ALA A 10 -4.08 -22.45 4.46
CA ALA A 10 -2.95 -21.65 4.92
C ALA A 10 -3.24 -20.14 5.03
N GLY A 11 -4.47 -19.69 4.73
CA GLY A 11 -4.91 -18.31 4.91
C GLY A 11 -4.43 -17.32 3.83
N PHE A 12 -3.76 -17.77 2.78
CA PHE A 12 -3.22 -16.89 1.74
C PHE A 12 -4.29 -16.45 0.72
N LYS A 13 -4.31 -15.16 0.43
CA LYS A 13 -5.11 -14.53 -0.63
C LYS A 13 -4.21 -14.06 -1.77
N SER A 14 -4.80 -13.94 -2.96
CA SER A 14 -4.10 -13.31 -4.09
C SER A 14 -3.78 -11.86 -3.74
N GLY A 15 -2.50 -11.49 -3.86
CA GLY A 15 -2.01 -10.15 -3.51
C GLY A 15 -1.32 -10.05 -2.14
N ASP A 16 -1.34 -11.12 -1.33
CA ASP A 16 -0.62 -11.12 -0.04
C ASP A 16 0.90 -11.05 -0.25
N ARG A 17 1.57 -10.31 0.64
CA ARG A 17 3.03 -10.33 0.76
C ARG A 17 3.44 -11.56 1.57
N VAL A 18 4.30 -12.40 0.98
CA VAL A 18 4.78 -13.64 1.61
C VAL A 18 6.29 -13.71 1.56
N GLU A 19 6.88 -14.43 2.50
CA GLU A 19 8.30 -14.76 2.52
C GLU A 19 8.51 -16.20 2.04
N PHE A 20 9.52 -16.41 1.20
CA PHE A 20 9.91 -17.72 0.69
C PHE A 20 11.21 -18.16 1.33
N LYS A 21 11.16 -19.28 2.06
CA LYS A 21 12.36 -19.95 2.56
C LYS A 21 12.54 -21.27 1.82
N VAL A 22 13.74 -21.51 1.30
CA VAL A 22 14.07 -22.76 0.63
C VAL A 22 15.06 -23.54 1.48
N THR A 23 14.76 -24.79 1.79
CA THR A 23 15.67 -25.67 2.53
C THR A 23 15.51 -27.10 2.04
N ARG A 24 16.61 -27.71 1.56
CA ARG A 24 16.66 -29.12 1.11
C ARG A 24 15.51 -29.52 0.15
N GLY A 25 15.21 -28.66 -0.82
CA GLY A 25 14.16 -28.91 -1.82
C GLY A 25 12.73 -28.62 -1.34
N VAL A 26 12.54 -28.17 -0.09
CA VAL A 26 11.26 -27.73 0.45
C VAL A 26 11.17 -26.21 0.37
N VAL A 27 10.05 -25.71 -0.18
CA VAL A 27 9.69 -24.29 -0.17
C VAL A 27 8.68 -24.04 0.94
N THR A 28 9.06 -23.27 1.95
CA THR A 28 8.16 -22.80 3.01
C THR A 28 7.70 -21.39 2.65
N ILE A 29 6.38 -21.19 2.64
CA ILE A 29 5.74 -19.90 2.41
C ILE A 29 5.18 -19.42 3.75
N LEU A 30 5.64 -18.27 4.22
CA LEU A 30 5.17 -17.66 5.46
C LEU A 30 4.41 -16.37 5.14
N PRO A 31 3.28 -16.09 5.81
CA PRO A 31 2.65 -14.79 5.71
C PRO A 31 3.63 -13.75 6.28
N LYS A 32 3.93 -12.72 5.49
CA LYS A 32 4.64 -11.58 6.04
C LYS A 32 3.71 -10.92 7.05
N PRO A 33 4.14 -10.65 8.29
CA PRO A 33 3.31 -9.88 9.21
C PRO A 33 2.87 -8.59 8.49
N PRO A 34 1.64 -8.09 8.74
CA PRO A 34 1.27 -6.79 8.24
C PRO A 34 2.40 -5.85 8.63
N VAL A 35 2.83 -5.01 7.68
CA VAL A 35 3.70 -3.90 8.02
C VAL A 35 2.86 -3.07 8.97
N THR A 36 2.96 -3.36 10.27
CA THR A 36 2.54 -2.45 11.32
C THR A 36 3.43 -1.26 11.05
N GLU A 37 2.81 -0.27 10.41
CA GLU A 37 3.30 1.07 10.13
C GLU A 37 4.73 1.23 10.65
N ASP A 38 5.72 1.29 9.74
CA ASP A 38 7.00 1.89 10.10
C ASP A 38 6.63 3.16 10.87
N ALA A 39 7.03 3.28 12.14
CA ALA A 39 6.47 4.30 13.03
C ALA A 39 6.73 5.76 12.54
N GLY A 40 7.46 5.91 11.42
CA GLY A 40 7.63 7.16 10.67
C GLY A 40 6.63 7.39 9.52
N ASP A 41 5.81 6.41 9.14
CA ASP A 41 4.82 6.48 8.04
C ASP A 41 3.37 6.67 8.54
N THR A 42 3.15 6.70 9.87
CA THR A 42 1.85 7.06 10.43
C THR A 42 1.59 8.54 10.14
N LEU A 43 0.64 8.81 9.24
CA LEU A 43 0.22 10.17 8.92
C LEU A 43 -0.15 10.93 10.20
N THR A 44 0.55 12.04 10.44
CA THR A 44 0.15 12.95 11.51
C THR A 44 -1.30 13.41 11.28
N PRO A 45 -2.06 13.79 12.32
CA PRO A 45 -3.42 14.31 12.14
C PRO A 45 -3.48 15.49 11.16
N ALA A 46 -2.42 16.29 11.07
CA ALA A 46 -2.29 17.40 10.13
C ALA A 46 -2.14 16.90 8.68
N ASP A 47 -1.29 15.91 8.44
CA ASP A 47 -1.08 15.37 7.10
C ASP A 47 -2.28 14.56 6.62
N ALA A 48 -2.92 13.82 7.51
CA ALA A 48 -4.18 13.14 7.23
C ALA A 48 -5.30 14.12 6.80
N ARG A 49 -5.32 15.35 7.35
CA ARG A 49 -6.26 16.41 6.91
C ARG A 49 -5.96 16.87 5.48
N LYS A 50 -4.69 17.09 5.14
CA LYS A 50 -4.26 17.48 3.78
C LYS A 50 -4.61 16.42 2.75
N VAL A 51 -4.35 15.14 3.07
CA VAL A 51 -4.69 14.00 2.20
C VAL A 51 -6.20 13.91 1.98
N ARG A 52 -7.01 14.01 3.04
CA ARG A 52 -8.48 14.01 2.91
C ARG A 52 -8.98 15.18 2.06
N HIS A 53 -8.39 16.35 2.20
CA HIS A 53 -8.74 17.52 1.39
C HIS A 53 -8.41 17.30 -0.09
N GLY A 54 -7.21 16.80 -0.41
CA GLY A 54 -6.83 16.47 -1.79
C GLY A 54 -7.72 15.38 -2.41
N LEU A 55 -8.03 14.33 -1.66
CA LEU A 55 -8.97 13.28 -2.11
C LEU A 55 -10.37 13.84 -2.39
N LYS A 56 -10.84 14.80 -1.58
CA LYS A 56 -12.12 15.49 -1.81
C LYS A 56 -12.07 16.31 -3.10
N GLN A 57 -11.01 17.07 -3.35
CA GLN A 57 -10.83 17.83 -4.60
C GLN A 57 -10.84 16.91 -5.83
N ILE A 58 -10.13 15.79 -5.78
CA ILE A 58 -10.09 14.81 -6.88
C ILE A 58 -11.48 14.21 -7.13
N ARG A 59 -12.20 13.82 -6.08
CA ARG A 59 -13.58 13.30 -6.20
C ARG A 59 -14.55 14.32 -6.78
N GLU A 60 -14.34 15.60 -6.47
CA GLU A 60 -15.12 16.71 -7.02
C GLU A 60 -14.69 17.09 -8.45
N GLY A 61 -13.70 16.40 -9.05
CA GLY A 61 -13.19 16.70 -10.38
C GLY A 61 -12.40 18.00 -10.47
N LYS A 62 -12.03 18.58 -9.32
CA LYS A 62 -11.23 19.80 -9.27
C LYS A 62 -9.81 19.46 -9.69
N THR A 63 -9.40 20.01 -10.82
CA THR A 63 -8.05 19.90 -11.37
C THR A 63 -7.44 21.29 -11.47
N ALA A 64 -6.14 21.41 -11.21
CA ALA A 64 -5.40 22.63 -11.45
C ALA A 64 -4.57 22.47 -12.73
N SER A 65 -4.41 23.56 -13.49
CA SER A 65 -3.51 23.53 -14.65
C SER A 65 -2.05 23.49 -14.20
N TRP A 66 -1.20 22.82 -14.97
CA TRP A 66 0.24 22.74 -14.71
C TRP A 66 0.91 24.12 -14.57
N SER A 67 0.40 25.13 -15.29
CA SER A 67 0.89 26.51 -15.21
C SER A 67 0.57 27.19 -13.88
N GLN A 68 -0.61 26.95 -13.30
CA GLN A 68 -0.97 27.48 -11.98
C GLN A 68 -0.11 26.85 -10.89
N PHE A 69 0.12 25.54 -10.98
CA PHE A 69 0.96 24.81 -10.04
C PHE A 69 2.42 25.28 -10.07
N LYS A 70 2.98 25.58 -11.25
CA LYS A 70 4.32 26.16 -11.38
C LYS A 70 4.45 27.51 -10.70
N HIS A 71 3.45 28.38 -10.86
CA HIS A 71 3.44 29.70 -10.23
C HIS A 71 3.40 29.61 -8.70
N GLU A 72 2.63 28.68 -8.13
CA GLU A 72 2.60 28.42 -6.68
C GLU A 72 3.93 27.86 -6.15
N LEU A 73 4.67 27.14 -6.98
CA LEU A 73 6.00 26.61 -6.64
C LEU A 73 7.15 27.60 -6.90
N GLY A 74 6.88 28.77 -7.49
CA GLY A 74 7.90 29.75 -7.86
C GLY A 74 8.84 29.26 -8.98
N LEU A 75 8.36 28.36 -9.86
CA LEU A 75 9.10 27.76 -10.98
C LEU A 75 8.68 28.33 -12.34
#